data_AF-A0A3N8PB18-F1
#
_entry.id   AF-A0A3N8PB18-F1
#
_cell.length_a   1.000
_cell.length_b   1.000
_cell.length_c   1.000
_cell.angle_alpha   90.00
_cell.angle_beta   90.00
_cell.angle_gamma   90.00
#
_symmetry.space_group_name_H-M   'P 1'
#
loop_
_entity.id
_entity.type
_entity.pdbx_description
1 polymer ?
#
loop_
_entity_poly.entity_id
_entity_poly.type
_entity_poly.pdbx_seq_one_letter_code
_entity_poly.pdbx_strand_id
1 'polypeptide(L)'
;MSALKGCHDLASKTNDHFPILTFAFPVIVVDAPLFECSRQDDGEITINRVEVSEFLFSAHIPDRLDACIRVVSREQLNSFAREMKELADVLRMEFKKEETDAFKRL
;
A
#
# COMPACT_ATOMS: atom_id res chain seq x y z
N MET A 1 4.51 -14.79 8.51
CA MET A 1 3.49 -13.73 8.66
C MET A 1 3.51 -12.88 7.40
N SER A 2 2.38 -12.66 6.72
CA SER A 2 2.35 -11.83 5.50
C SER A 2 2.28 -10.34 5.86
N ALA A 3 2.85 -9.47 5.01
CA ALA A 3 2.78 -8.01 5.17
C ALA A 3 1.34 -7.52 5.38
N LEU A 4 0.39 -8.10 4.65
CA LEU A 4 -1.03 -7.81 4.74
C LEU A 4 -1.63 -8.08 6.13
N LYS A 5 -1.28 -9.21 6.77
CA LYS A 5 -1.75 -9.51 8.14
C LYS A 5 -1.20 -8.51 9.14
N GLY A 6 0.04 -8.06 8.97
CA GLY A 6 0.63 -7.00 9.79
C GLY A 6 -0.08 -5.65 9.59
N CYS A 7 -0.38 -5.27 8.35
CA CYS A 7 -1.14 -4.07 8.04
C CYS A 7 -2.56 -4.11 8.62
N HIS A 8 -3.26 -5.24 8.48
CA HIS A 8 -4.59 -5.43 9.06
C HIS A 8 -4.56 -5.32 10.59
N ASP A 9 -3.64 -6.03 11.26
CA ASP A 9 -3.50 -5.99 12.71
C ASP A 9 -3.24 -4.55 13.20
N LEU A 10 -2.32 -3.84 12.54
CA LEU A 10 -2.04 -2.42 12.82
C LEU A 10 -3.28 -1.55 12.67
N ALA A 11 -4.03 -1.72 11.57
CA ALA A 11 -5.26 -0.96 11.35
C ALA A 11 -6.33 -1.28 12.40
N SER A 12 -6.53 -2.56 12.73
CA SER A 12 -7.55 -3.01 13.68
C SER A 12 -7.29 -2.62 15.14
N LYS A 13 -6.03 -2.50 15.56
CA LYS A 13 -5.66 -2.13 16.95
C LYS A 13 -5.94 -0.69 17.31
N THR A 14 -6.20 0.17 16.33
CA THR A 14 -6.42 1.61 16.54
C THR A 14 -7.88 1.94 16.90
N ASN A 15 -8.78 0.96 16.98
CA ASN A 15 -10.21 1.17 16.74
C ASN A 15 -11.09 1.47 17.98
N ASP A 16 -10.52 1.86 19.12
CA ASP A 16 -11.29 1.74 20.36
C ASP A 16 -12.32 2.84 20.67
N HIS A 17 -12.28 4.06 20.12
CA HIS A 17 -13.26 5.10 20.55
C HIS A 17 -13.76 6.08 19.47
N PHE A 18 -13.15 6.16 18.27
CA PHE A 18 -13.57 7.08 17.18
C PHE A 18 -13.31 6.45 15.81
N PRO A 19 -14.04 6.86 14.74
CA PRO A 19 -13.73 6.43 13.37
C PRO A 19 -12.36 7.00 12.96
N ILE A 20 -11.30 6.23 13.18
CA ILE A 20 -9.95 6.55 12.76
C ILE A 20 -9.77 6.05 11.33
N LEU A 21 -9.54 6.99 10.41
CA LEU A 21 -9.15 6.65 9.05
C LEU A 21 -7.70 6.15 9.07
N THR A 22 -7.54 4.83 9.01
CA THR A 22 -6.21 4.19 8.93
C THR A 22 -5.93 3.77 7.50
N PHE A 23 -4.81 4.25 6.97
CA PHE A 23 -4.31 3.88 5.65
C PHE A 23 -3.05 3.05 5.81
N ALA A 24 -2.98 1.91 5.12
CA ALA A 24 -1.80 1.07 5.07
C ALA A 24 -1.44 0.80 3.60
N PHE A 25 -0.16 0.98 3.27
CA PHE A 25 0.37 0.74 1.94
C PHE A 25 1.32 -0.46 2.02
N PRO A 26 0.86 -1.68 1.73
CA PRO A 26 1.71 -2.87 1.82
C PRO A 26 2.77 -2.86 0.71
N VAL A 27 4.00 -3.13 1.12
CA VAL A 27 5.17 -3.10 0.23
C VAL A 27 5.99 -4.36 0.45
N ILE A 28 6.40 -5.00 -0.64
CA ILE A 28 7.36 -6.09 -0.67
C ILE A 28 8.66 -5.53 -1.21
N VAL A 29 9.74 -5.66 -0.44
CA VAL A 29 11.09 -5.27 -0.90
C VAL A 29 11.83 -6.53 -1.30
N VAL A 30 12.42 -6.52 -2.49
CA VAL A 30 13.20 -7.64 -3.01
C VAL A 30 14.65 -7.25 -3.25
N ASP A 31 15.57 -8.16 -2.95
CA ASP A 31 16.99 -8.05 -3.28
C ASP A 31 17.28 -8.89 -4.53
N ALA A 32 16.52 -8.64 -5.60
CA ALA A 32 16.60 -9.33 -6.88
C ALA A 32 15.98 -8.45 -7.99
N PRO A 33 16.38 -8.63 -9.26
CA PRO A 33 15.76 -7.91 -10.38
C PRO A 33 14.26 -8.22 -10.49
N LEU A 34 13.44 -7.19 -10.74
CA LEU A 34 12.01 -7.32 -11.00
C LEU A 34 11.73 -7.35 -12.50
N PHE A 35 10.78 -8.19 -12.89
CA PHE A 35 10.32 -8.31 -14.26
C PHE A 35 8.80 -8.34 -14.31
N GLU A 36 8.23 -7.57 -15.22
CA GLU A 36 6.83 -7.68 -15.61
C GLU A 36 6.73 -8.49 -16.89
N CYS A 37 5.79 -9.44 -16.90
CA CYS A 37 5.52 -10.30 -18.02
C CYS A 37 4.06 -10.09 -18.44
N SER A 38 3.86 -9.74 -19.71
CA SER A 38 2.53 -9.61 -20.29
C SER A 38 2.44 -10.42 -21.58
N ARG A 39 1.24 -10.90 -21.88
CA ARG A 39 0.91 -11.56 -23.13
C ARG A 39 0.09 -10.60 -23.97
N GLN A 40 0.57 -10.32 -25.17
CA GLN A 40 -0.10 -9.46 -26.14
C GLN A 40 -1.24 -10.23 -26.84
N ASP A 41 -2.12 -9.51 -27.54
CA ASP A 41 -3.30 -10.09 -28.22
C ASP A 41 -2.92 -11.07 -29.35
N ASP A 42 -1.74 -10.92 -29.95
CA ASP A 42 -1.17 -11.83 -30.95
C ASP A 42 -0.53 -13.09 -30.34
N GLY A 43 -0.48 -13.17 -29.01
CA GLY A 43 0.12 -14.26 -28.27
C GLY A 43 1.62 -14.09 -27.97
N GLU A 44 2.25 -13.00 -28.39
CA GLU A 44 3.64 -12.69 -28.03
C GLU A 44 3.77 -12.40 -26.53
N ILE A 45 4.86 -12.86 -25.93
CA ILE A 45 5.19 -12.60 -24.53
C ILE A 45 6.23 -11.50 -24.47
N THR A 46 5.89 -10.39 -23.81
CA THR A 46 6.82 -9.30 -23.53
C THR A 46 7.28 -9.36 -22.08
N ILE A 47 8.59 -9.30 -21.87
CA ILE A 47 9.23 -9.29 -20.54
C ILE A 47 10.02 -8.00 -20.40
N ASN A 48 9.65 -7.18 -19.43
CA ASN A 48 10.30 -5.91 -19.16
C ASN A 48 10.92 -5.93 -17.76
N ARG A 49 12.21 -5.60 -17.66
CA ARG A 49 12.81 -5.34 -16.35
C ARG A 49 12.26 -4.02 -15.82
N VAL A 50 11.78 -4.04 -14.59
CA VAL A 50 11.24 -2.86 -13.90
C VAL A 50 11.93 -2.68 -12.55
N GLU A 51 11.83 -1.49 -12.00
CA GLU A 51 12.38 -1.16 -10.68
C GLU A 51 11.30 -1.17 -9.59
N VAL A 52 10.04 -0.96 -10.00
CA VAL A 52 8.84 -1.01 -9.18
C VAL A 52 7.74 -1.69 -9.98
N SER A 53 6.95 -2.53 -9.33
CA SER A 53 5.74 -3.15 -9.88
C SER A 53 4.64 -3.15 -8.83
N GLU A 54 3.40 -3.41 -9.22
CA GLU A 54 2.29 -3.53 -8.30
C GLU A 54 1.27 -4.57 -8.75
N PHE A 55 0.53 -5.11 -7.79
CA PHE A 55 -0.58 -6.00 -8.07
C PHE A 55 -1.72 -5.79 -7.09
N LEU A 56 -2.94 -5.98 -7.58
CA LEU A 56 -4.14 -5.96 -6.75
C LEU A 56 -4.28 -7.32 -6.05
N PHE A 57 -4.48 -7.26 -4.75
CA PHE A 57 -4.65 -8.43 -3.89
C PHE A 57 -5.95 -8.30 -3.11
N SER A 58 -6.70 -9.39 -3.06
CA SER A 58 -7.95 -9.48 -2.30
C SER A 58 -7.93 -10.74 -1.45
N ALA A 59 -8.25 -10.63 -0.16
CA ALA A 59 -8.42 -11.77 0.73
C ALA A 59 -9.49 -11.53 1.80
N HIS A 60 -9.95 -12.60 2.43
CA HIS A 60 -10.87 -12.55 3.59
C HIS A 60 -10.09 -12.87 4.86
N ILE A 61 -9.76 -11.84 5.66
CA ILE A 61 -9.01 -11.99 6.92
C ILE A 61 -9.36 -10.86 7.91
N PRO A 62 -10.21 -11.07 8.93
CA PRO A 62 -11.43 -11.89 8.96
C PRO A 62 -12.54 -11.34 8.03
N ASP A 63 -12.49 -10.05 7.70
CA ASP A 63 -13.34 -9.39 6.71
C ASP A 63 -12.66 -9.32 5.33
N ARG A 64 -13.40 -8.95 4.29
CA ARG A 64 -12.83 -8.73 2.97
C ARG A 64 -11.88 -7.52 3.01
N LEU A 65 -10.66 -7.74 2.57
CA LEU A 65 -9.63 -6.73 2.44
C LEU A 65 -9.10 -6.75 1.00
N ASP A 66 -9.21 -5.61 0.34
CA ASP A 66 -8.62 -5.32 -0.96
C ASP A 66 -7.42 -4.40 -0.75
N ALA A 67 -6.29 -4.71 -1.37
CA ALA A 67 -5.06 -3.94 -1.25
C ALA A 67 -4.31 -3.90 -2.58
N CYS A 68 -3.73 -2.75 -2.91
CA CYS A 68 -2.65 -2.69 -3.90
C CYS A 68 -1.33 -2.96 -3.19
N ILE A 69 -0.65 -4.06 -3.55
CA ILE A 69 0.66 -4.42 -3.02
C ILE A 69 1.71 -3.96 -4.02
N ARG A 70 2.64 -3.14 -3.56
CA ARG A 70 3.79 -2.70 -4.37
C ARG A 70 4.98 -3.61 -4.13
N VAL A 71 5.74 -3.88 -5.17
CA VAL A 71 7.01 -4.62 -5.12
C VAL A 71 8.11 -3.68 -5.59
N VAL A 72 9.13 -3.50 -4.74
CA VAL A 72 10.17 -2.49 -4.93
C VAL A 72 11.54 -3.17 -4.85
N SER A 73 12.44 -2.86 -5.78
CA SER A 73 13.83 -3.32 -5.69
C SER A 73 14.53 -2.66 -4.50
N ARG A 74 15.52 -3.36 -3.93
CA ARG A 74 16.30 -2.83 -2.80
C ARG A 74 16.94 -1.48 -3.13
N GLU A 75 17.41 -1.28 -4.36
CA GLU A 75 18.02 -0.02 -4.79
C GLU A 75 17.03 1.15 -4.78
N GLN A 76 15.75 0.91 -5.09
CA GLN A 76 14.73 1.96 -5.12
C GLN A 76 14.07 2.28 -3.78
N LEU A 77 14.30 1.47 -2.74
CA LEU A 77 13.60 1.61 -1.46
C LEU A 77 13.63 3.03 -0.89
N ASN A 78 14.77 3.72 -1.01
CA ASN A 78 14.92 5.08 -0.48
C ASN A 78 14.17 6.15 -1.29
N SER A 79 14.02 5.97 -2.62
CA SER A 79 13.19 6.87 -3.43
C SER A 79 11.72 6.63 -3.09
N PHE A 80 11.33 5.36 -3.13
CA PHE A 80 9.98 4.92 -2.84
C PHE A 80 9.50 5.38 -1.45
N ALA A 81 10.32 5.23 -0.41
CA ALA A 81 9.97 5.67 0.94
C ALA A 81 9.72 7.17 1.04
N ARG A 82 10.44 7.99 0.26
CA ARG A 82 10.22 9.45 0.19
C ARG A 82 8.89 9.77 -0.48
N GLU A 83 8.61 9.16 -1.63
CA GLU A 83 7.33 9.31 -2.34
C GLU A 83 6.15 8.90 -1.46
N MET A 84 6.28 7.80 -0.72
CA MET A 84 5.24 7.36 0.20
C MET A 84 5.03 8.31 1.37
N LYS A 85 6.09 8.97 1.85
CA LYS A 85 5.99 9.99 2.90
C LYS A 85 5.27 11.23 2.39
N GLU A 86 5.61 11.69 1.19
CA GLU A 86 4.95 12.82 0.55
C GLU A 86 3.45 12.53 0.34
N LEU A 87 3.11 11.33 -0.15
CA LEU A 87 1.72 10.90 -0.28
C LEU A 87 1.00 10.90 1.07
N ALA A 88 1.62 10.35 2.11
CA ALA A 88 1.05 10.34 3.45
C ALA A 88 0.80 11.75 3.99
N ASP A 89 1.71 12.70 3.72
CA ASP A 89 1.58 14.10 4.14
C ASP A 89 0.46 14.81 3.39
N VAL A 90 0.33 14.57 2.09
CA VAL A 90 -0.80 15.07 1.28
C VAL A 90 -2.11 14.54 1.83
N LEU A 91 -2.23 13.22 2.08
CA LEU A 91 -3.44 12.63 2.65
C LEU A 91 -3.77 13.24 4.01
N ARG A 92 -2.78 13.46 4.87
CA ARG A 92 -2.99 14.12 6.17
C ARG A 92 -3.48 15.55 6.03
N MET A 93 -2.97 16.29 5.04
CA MET A 93 -3.43 17.65 4.76
C MET A 93 -4.87 17.67 4.24
N GLU A 94 -5.20 16.78 3.29
CA GLU A 94 -6.54 16.68 2.71
C GLU A 94 -7.59 16.33 3.78
N PHE A 95 -7.30 15.38 4.67
CA PHE A 95 -8.21 14.96 5.74
C PHE A 95 -8.13 15.80 7.02
N LYS A 96 -7.33 16.88 7.03
CA LYS A 96 -7.10 17.69 8.25
C LYS A 96 -8.39 18.31 8.77
N LYS A 97 -9.31 18.68 7.88
CA LYS A 97 -10.58 19.30 8.24
C LYS A 97 -11.49 18.29 8.95
N GLU A 98 -11.62 17.11 8.38
CA GLU A 98 -12.39 15.98 8.91
C GLU A 98 -11.82 15.52 10.25
N GLU A 99 -10.49 15.42 10.34
CA GLU A 99 -9.78 15.15 11.58
C GLU A 99 -10.12 16.20 12.65
N THR A 100 -10.00 17.49 12.32
CA THR A 100 -10.30 18.60 13.25
C THR A 100 -11.76 18.62 13.69
N ASP A 101 -12.70 18.40 12.78
CA ASP A 101 -14.13 18.40 13.09
C ASP A 101 -14.55 17.17 13.90
N ALA A 102 -13.88 16.03 13.72
CA ALA A 102 -14.03 14.87 14.60
C ALA A 102 -13.54 15.20 16.03
N PHE A 103 -12.40 15.88 16.17
CA PHE A 103 -11.86 16.28 17.47
C PHE A 103 -12.69 17.34 18.21
N LYS A 104 -13.51 18.15 17.52
CA LYS A 104 -14.42 19.11 18.18
C LYS A 104 -15.70 18.48 18.75
N ARG A 105 -16.03 17.25 18.33
CA ARG A 105 -17.20 16.50 18.80
C ARG A 105 -16.89 15.65 20.04
N LEU A 106 -15.63 15.68 20.50
CA LEU A 106 -15.10 15.16 21.76
C LEU A 106 -15.32 16.18 22.89
#